data_AF-A0A8X6H3Z3-F1
#
_entry.id   AF-A0A8X6H3Z3-F1
#
_cell.length_a   1.000
_cell.length_b   1.000
_cell.length_c   1.000
_cell.angle_alpha   90.00
_cell.angle_beta   90.00
_cell.angle_gamma   90.00
#
_symmetry.space_group_name_H-M   'P 1'
#
loop_
_entity.id
_entity.type
_entity.pdbx_description
1 polymer ?
#
loop_
_entity_poly.entity_id
_entity_poly.type
_entity_poly.pdbx_seq_one_letter_code
_entity_poly.pdbx_strand_id
1 'polypeptide(L)'
;MSLLGYPRDVQGNEFYLQNREGDEYYLTQRKPSSIFALKNGLPYYAKDKDQNEFYPVVNDEELAISSIIRIYAKDAKGNQKYPRDKEGNEKALPRLDLRSWQYATDKEGNAFYPKNKFGKEVLYGDYIQRKDGSIQYPLTEDGNPEYEIDYTTRDEYYFIKKDESINWGEDINGNQRYAKKANGDEYYPPNGELAYDHSGSPQYARTEDGQVIFPLDVEGNECYIKDDSKGGSHVMYMDDVLLERYAKTKTGEEVYPVEITNQSTRSYKEVILNGEYARTNLEEVKYPLDEYGNEYTLELPPAGKVKDSFPEGYYFPLGYPITNDNWVIVPEVDGKEYISDLLWPKVQANNIIGKLYRDGKNFRDYVTDVKSTRLSRAARQKYKTFPYNVNNPPVTNNPPLLNNPLKPPPILRNNPLHPPRIPRKKKKILKISYHLNWSLIGIVIFVLLIVVYFLYQFFFQANT
;
A
#
# COMPACT_ATOMS: atom_id res chain seq x y z
N MET A 1 -5.48 -69.81 5.47
CA MET A 1 -5.34 -68.55 4.70
C MET A 1 -6.12 -67.47 5.44
N SER A 2 -5.44 -66.70 6.29
CA SER A 2 -6.05 -65.55 6.97
C SER A 2 -6.19 -64.41 5.97
N LEU A 3 -7.43 -64.11 5.56
CA LEU A 3 -7.78 -62.90 4.84
C LEU A 3 -7.49 -61.70 5.77
N LEU A 4 -6.31 -61.12 5.64
CA LEU A 4 -5.94 -59.83 6.25
C LEU A 4 -6.65 -58.72 5.45
N GLY A 5 -7.96 -58.58 5.65
CA GLY A 5 -8.79 -57.58 4.99
C GLY A 5 -9.73 -56.91 5.98
N TYR A 6 -10.26 -55.75 5.59
CA TYR A 6 -11.34 -55.10 6.34
C TYR A 6 -12.60 -55.97 6.37
N PRO A 7 -13.40 -55.92 7.45
CA PRO A 7 -14.72 -56.51 7.49
C PRO A 7 -15.59 -56.03 6.33
N ARG A 8 -16.49 -56.89 5.83
CA ARG A 8 -17.38 -56.57 4.70
C ARG A 8 -18.84 -56.69 5.07
N ASP A 9 -19.68 -55.81 4.52
CA ASP A 9 -21.13 -55.93 4.57
C ASP A 9 -21.65 -56.95 3.53
N VAL A 10 -22.98 -57.14 3.49
CA VAL A 10 -23.61 -58.10 2.58
C VAL A 10 -23.55 -57.67 1.11
N GLN A 11 -23.26 -56.39 0.84
CA GLN A 11 -23.02 -55.83 -0.49
C GLN A 11 -21.53 -55.91 -0.88
N GLY A 12 -20.66 -56.37 0.03
CA GLY A 12 -19.22 -56.48 -0.19
C GLY A 12 -18.44 -55.19 0.06
N ASN A 13 -19.05 -54.15 0.63
CA ASN A 13 -18.35 -52.95 1.04
C ASN A 13 -17.50 -53.25 2.28
N GLU A 14 -16.25 -52.85 2.23
CA GLU A 14 -15.36 -52.87 3.37
C GLU A 14 -15.63 -51.67 4.30
N PHE A 15 -15.48 -51.87 5.60
CA PHE A 15 -15.60 -50.81 6.59
C PHE A 15 -14.45 -50.79 7.59
N TYR A 16 -14.07 -49.60 8.03
CA TYR A 16 -13.11 -49.42 9.11
C TYR A 16 -13.70 -49.86 10.44
N LEU A 17 -12.87 -50.45 11.29
CA LEU A 17 -13.24 -50.75 12.67
C LEU A 17 -13.17 -49.47 13.50
N GLN A 18 -14.02 -49.37 14.52
CA GLN A 18 -14.06 -48.22 15.43
C GLN A 18 -13.47 -48.56 16.80
N ASN A 19 -12.79 -47.58 17.41
CA ASN A 19 -12.35 -47.66 18.80
C ASN A 19 -13.54 -47.36 19.75
N ARG A 20 -13.27 -47.28 21.07
CA ARG A 20 -14.32 -46.97 22.08
C ARG A 20 -14.81 -45.52 22.04
N GLU A 21 -14.05 -44.62 21.42
CA GLU A 21 -14.36 -43.20 21.29
C GLU A 21 -15.16 -42.90 20.01
N GLY A 22 -15.28 -43.90 19.12
CA GLY A 22 -16.00 -43.81 17.86
C GLY A 22 -15.11 -43.52 16.65
N ASP A 23 -13.80 -43.38 16.83
CA ASP A 23 -12.88 -43.15 15.72
C ASP A 23 -12.63 -44.44 14.95
N GLU A 24 -12.75 -44.35 13.63
CA GLU A 24 -12.32 -45.40 12.72
C GLU A 24 -10.79 -45.54 12.76
N TYR A 25 -10.23 -46.70 12.44
CA TYR A 25 -8.77 -46.87 12.37
C TYR A 25 -8.29 -47.75 11.21
N TYR A 26 -7.10 -47.45 10.72
CA TYR A 26 -6.42 -48.21 9.69
C TYR A 26 -5.84 -49.52 10.23
N LEU A 27 -5.98 -50.61 9.48
CA LEU A 27 -5.27 -51.85 9.77
C LEU A 27 -3.79 -51.68 9.45
N THR A 28 -2.92 -51.96 10.43
CA THR A 28 -1.46 -51.94 10.23
C THR A 28 -1.05 -53.10 9.32
N GLN A 29 -0.85 -52.83 8.03
CA GLN A 29 -0.45 -53.83 7.05
C GLN A 29 0.96 -53.58 6.51
N ARG A 30 1.68 -54.65 6.17
CA ARG A 30 3.03 -54.57 5.55
C ARG A 30 3.02 -53.99 4.13
N LYS A 31 1.86 -53.94 3.45
CA LYS A 31 1.73 -53.45 2.07
C LYS A 31 0.90 -52.16 2.03
N PRO A 32 1.41 -51.06 1.43
CA PRO A 32 0.68 -49.78 1.33
C PRO A 32 -0.66 -49.87 0.60
N SER A 33 -0.77 -50.77 -0.38
CA SER A 33 -1.95 -50.96 -1.22
C SER A 33 -3.17 -51.54 -0.50
N SER A 34 -3.03 -51.99 0.74
CA SER A 34 -4.07 -52.68 1.51
C SER A 34 -4.48 -51.88 2.76
N ILE A 35 -4.08 -50.60 2.81
CA ILE A 35 -4.37 -49.71 3.93
C ILE A 35 -5.80 -49.17 3.85
N PHE A 36 -6.37 -48.95 2.67
CA PHE A 36 -7.69 -48.33 2.54
C PHE A 36 -8.82 -49.36 2.43
N ALA A 37 -9.93 -49.11 3.13
CA ALA A 37 -11.18 -49.85 2.92
C ALA A 37 -11.86 -49.41 1.61
N LEU A 38 -12.53 -50.35 0.94
CA LEU A 38 -13.26 -50.16 -0.31
C LEU A 38 -14.78 -50.05 -0.10
N LYS A 39 -15.38 -48.94 -0.52
CA LYS A 39 -16.84 -48.75 -0.58
C LYS A 39 -17.29 -48.64 -2.03
N ASN A 40 -18.19 -49.53 -2.46
CA ASN A 40 -18.60 -49.69 -3.86
C ASN A 40 -17.39 -49.88 -4.80
N GLY A 41 -16.36 -50.59 -4.34
CA GLY A 41 -15.12 -50.82 -5.09
C GLY A 41 -14.17 -49.62 -5.15
N LEU A 42 -14.47 -48.49 -4.50
CA LEU A 42 -13.61 -47.32 -4.43
C LEU A 42 -13.01 -47.14 -3.03
N PRO A 43 -11.71 -46.83 -2.92
CA PRO A 43 -11.09 -46.55 -1.62
C PRO A 43 -11.65 -45.26 -1.00
N TYR A 44 -11.76 -45.22 0.32
CA TYR A 44 -12.18 -44.04 1.08
C TYR A 44 -11.38 -43.89 2.39
N TYR A 45 -11.36 -42.70 2.98
CA TYR A 45 -10.60 -42.42 4.23
C TYR A 45 -11.37 -42.82 5.49
N ALA A 46 -10.64 -43.16 6.56
CA ALA A 46 -11.20 -43.37 7.89
C ALA A 46 -11.60 -42.02 8.50
N LYS A 47 -12.60 -42.03 9.38
CA LYS A 47 -13.15 -40.84 10.05
C LYS A 47 -13.00 -40.88 11.56
N ASP A 48 -12.75 -39.73 12.17
CA ASP A 48 -12.88 -39.57 13.61
C ASP A 48 -14.36 -39.49 14.03
N LYS A 49 -14.60 -39.50 15.34
CA LYS A 49 -15.95 -39.36 15.93
C LYS A 49 -16.68 -38.09 15.47
N ASP A 50 -15.93 -37.04 15.12
CA ASP A 50 -16.43 -35.74 14.68
C ASP A 50 -16.66 -35.68 13.16
N GLN A 51 -16.50 -36.82 12.45
CA GLN A 51 -16.66 -36.99 11.01
C GLN A 51 -15.55 -36.35 10.15
N ASN A 52 -14.40 -36.01 10.72
CA ASN A 52 -13.23 -35.60 9.93
C ASN A 52 -12.53 -36.85 9.38
N GLU A 53 -12.32 -36.89 8.07
CA GLU A 53 -11.46 -37.88 7.43
C GLU A 53 -9.99 -37.57 7.73
N PHE A 54 -9.16 -38.59 7.93
CA PHE A 54 -7.72 -38.39 8.17
C PHE A 54 -6.89 -39.34 7.33
N TYR A 55 -5.62 -38.99 7.12
CA TYR A 55 -4.69 -39.80 6.33
C TYR A 55 -4.09 -40.93 7.18
N PRO A 56 -3.84 -42.12 6.61
CA PRO A 56 -2.95 -43.08 7.24
C PRO A 56 -1.52 -42.54 7.23
N VAL A 57 -0.81 -42.72 8.35
CA VAL A 57 0.60 -42.33 8.49
C VAL A 57 1.49 -43.55 8.26
N VAL A 58 2.41 -43.45 7.30
CA VAL A 58 3.38 -44.51 6.95
C VAL A 58 4.76 -43.89 6.83
N ASN A 59 5.71 -44.36 7.65
CA ASN A 59 7.07 -43.79 7.74
C ASN A 59 7.05 -42.26 8.00
N ASP A 60 6.21 -41.84 8.94
CA ASP A 60 6.01 -40.43 9.31
C ASP A 60 5.47 -39.52 8.18
N GLU A 61 4.97 -40.10 7.08
CA GLU A 61 4.30 -39.37 6.00
C GLU A 61 2.81 -39.73 5.92
N GLU A 62 1.96 -38.73 5.67
CA GLU A 62 0.55 -38.94 5.39
C GLU A 62 0.36 -39.46 3.96
N LEU A 63 -0.25 -40.62 3.84
CA LEU A 63 -0.43 -41.28 2.55
C LEU A 63 -1.82 -41.00 1.98
N ALA A 64 -1.87 -40.22 0.89
CA ALA A 64 -3.10 -40.02 0.14
C ALA A 64 -3.47 -41.21 -0.75
N ILE A 65 -4.77 -41.37 -1.01
CA ILE A 65 -5.32 -42.28 -2.01
C ILE A 65 -4.89 -41.81 -3.40
N SER A 66 -3.81 -42.41 -3.91
CA SER A 66 -3.24 -42.17 -5.23
C SER A 66 -3.67 -43.24 -6.24
N SER A 67 -4.98 -43.50 -6.31
CA SER A 67 -5.56 -44.39 -7.33
C SER A 67 -5.82 -43.65 -8.65
N ILE A 68 -6.48 -44.28 -9.63
CA ILE A 68 -6.99 -43.59 -10.83
C ILE A 68 -7.82 -42.36 -10.43
N ILE A 69 -8.54 -42.47 -9.30
CA ILE A 69 -9.24 -41.36 -8.66
C ILE A 69 -8.38 -40.89 -7.50
N ARG A 70 -7.85 -39.67 -7.61
CA ARG A 70 -7.09 -39.01 -6.55
C ARG A 70 -8.06 -38.27 -5.65
N ILE A 71 -8.05 -38.64 -4.38
CA ILE A 71 -9.06 -38.19 -3.40
C ILE A 71 -8.32 -37.54 -2.24
N TYR A 72 -8.68 -36.31 -1.90
CA TYR A 72 -8.25 -35.66 -0.66
C TYR A 72 -9.16 -36.05 0.50
N ALA A 73 -8.58 -36.17 1.71
CA ALA A 73 -9.37 -36.32 2.92
C ALA A 73 -10.13 -35.02 3.20
N LYS A 74 -11.33 -35.12 3.78
CA LYS A 74 -12.17 -33.96 4.11
C LYS A 74 -12.34 -33.75 5.60
N ASP A 75 -12.46 -32.50 6.03
CA ASP A 75 -12.98 -32.18 7.36
C ASP A 75 -14.51 -32.41 7.44
N ALA A 76 -15.07 -32.32 8.64
CA ALA A 76 -16.50 -32.48 8.89
C ALA A 76 -17.37 -31.43 8.17
N LYS A 77 -16.78 -30.30 7.74
CA LYS A 77 -17.46 -29.24 6.98
C LYS A 77 -17.40 -29.47 5.47
N GLY A 78 -16.67 -30.50 5.01
CA GLY A 78 -16.51 -30.87 3.62
C GLY A 78 -15.32 -30.23 2.91
N ASN A 79 -14.47 -29.47 3.62
CA ASN A 79 -13.23 -28.93 3.05
C ASN A 79 -12.21 -30.04 2.88
N GLN A 80 -11.58 -30.11 1.73
CA GLN A 80 -10.47 -31.03 1.49
C GLN A 80 -9.25 -30.58 2.32
N LYS A 81 -8.35 -31.51 2.60
CA LYS A 81 -7.08 -31.28 3.29
C LYS A 81 -5.95 -31.80 2.42
N TYR A 82 -4.74 -31.30 2.61
CA TYR A 82 -3.56 -31.86 1.97
C TYR A 82 -2.92 -32.94 2.85
N PRO A 83 -2.33 -34.00 2.27
CA PRO A 83 -1.42 -34.86 2.98
C PRO A 83 -0.12 -34.11 3.31
N ARG A 84 0.49 -34.43 4.45
CA ARG A 84 1.78 -33.91 4.89
C ARG A 84 2.93 -34.90 4.75
N ASP A 85 4.11 -34.37 4.48
CA ASP A 85 5.36 -35.14 4.53
C ASP A 85 5.96 -35.19 5.94
N LYS A 86 7.06 -35.93 6.07
CA LYS A 86 7.77 -36.13 7.35
C LYS A 86 8.35 -34.82 7.90
N GLU A 87 8.54 -33.81 7.06
CA GLU A 87 8.93 -32.47 7.48
C GLU A 87 7.74 -31.57 7.85
N GLY A 88 6.51 -32.04 7.64
CA GLY A 88 5.27 -31.33 7.93
C GLY A 88 4.77 -30.43 6.79
N ASN A 89 5.33 -30.52 5.58
CA ASN A 89 4.86 -29.75 4.43
C ASN A 89 3.66 -30.43 3.78
N GLU A 90 2.64 -29.64 3.44
CA GLU A 90 1.50 -30.09 2.67
C GLU A 90 1.86 -30.33 1.21
N LYS A 91 1.32 -31.39 0.61
CA LYS A 91 1.64 -31.82 -0.75
C LYS A 91 0.41 -31.85 -1.63
N ALA A 92 0.44 -31.11 -2.73
CA ALA A 92 -0.51 -31.31 -3.81
C ALA A 92 -0.33 -32.71 -4.43
N LEU A 93 -1.44 -33.29 -4.90
CA LEU A 93 -1.43 -34.53 -5.64
C LEU A 93 -1.21 -34.19 -7.12
N PRO A 94 -0.33 -34.90 -7.87
CA PRO A 94 -0.25 -34.68 -9.30
C PRO A 94 -1.60 -35.01 -9.97
N ARG A 95 -1.79 -34.75 -11.26
CA ARG A 95 -2.89 -35.36 -12.05
C ARG A 95 -2.42 -36.61 -12.78
N LEU A 96 -3.37 -37.31 -13.41
CA LEU A 96 -3.09 -38.53 -14.20
C LEU A 96 -2.13 -38.27 -15.37
N ASP A 97 -2.12 -37.05 -15.91
CA ASP A 97 -1.20 -36.63 -16.98
C ASP A 97 0.25 -36.46 -16.49
N LEU A 98 0.49 -36.47 -15.17
CA LEU A 98 1.77 -36.21 -14.50
C LEU A 98 2.40 -34.85 -14.84
N ARG A 99 1.65 -33.96 -15.50
CA ARG A 99 2.12 -32.64 -15.93
C ARG A 99 1.43 -31.52 -15.18
N SER A 100 0.24 -31.77 -14.67
CA SER A 100 -0.52 -30.82 -13.85
C SER A 100 -0.71 -31.35 -12.44
N TRP A 101 -1.13 -30.46 -11.54
CA TRP A 101 -1.40 -30.79 -10.15
C TRP A 101 -2.90 -30.61 -9.84
N GLN A 102 -3.40 -31.41 -8.93
CA GLN A 102 -4.74 -31.27 -8.36
C GLN A 102 -4.59 -30.57 -7.03
N TYR A 103 -5.28 -29.45 -6.83
CA TYR A 103 -5.28 -28.75 -5.56
C TYR A 103 -6.49 -29.17 -4.72
N ALA A 104 -6.36 -29.08 -3.39
CA ALA A 104 -7.45 -29.31 -2.46
C ALA A 104 -8.45 -28.16 -2.57
N THR A 105 -9.74 -28.44 -2.41
CA THR A 105 -10.82 -27.44 -2.47
C THR A 105 -11.57 -27.29 -1.15
N ASP A 106 -12.07 -26.10 -0.88
CA ASP A 106 -13.09 -25.88 0.14
C ASP A 106 -14.42 -26.58 -0.23
N LYS A 107 -15.41 -26.49 0.66
CA LYS A 107 -16.75 -27.06 0.45
C LYS A 107 -17.53 -26.37 -0.69
N GLU A 108 -17.20 -25.13 -1.04
CA GLU A 108 -17.77 -24.38 -2.16
C GLU A 108 -17.18 -24.80 -3.53
N GLY A 109 -16.02 -25.43 -3.51
CA GLY A 109 -15.26 -25.91 -4.67
C GLY A 109 -14.11 -24.99 -5.09
N ASN A 110 -13.72 -24.01 -4.29
CA ASN A 110 -12.56 -23.17 -4.55
C ASN A 110 -11.30 -23.90 -4.11
N ALA A 111 -10.32 -24.01 -5.00
CA ALA A 111 -9.02 -24.56 -4.63
C ALA A 111 -8.22 -23.57 -3.77
N PHE A 112 -7.32 -24.09 -2.95
CA PHE A 112 -6.40 -23.30 -2.13
C PHE A 112 -5.00 -23.95 -2.13
N TYR A 113 -3.94 -23.18 -1.90
CA TYR A 113 -2.57 -23.69 -2.02
C TYR A 113 -2.18 -24.57 -0.82
N PRO A 114 -1.35 -25.61 -1.04
CA PRO A 114 -0.71 -26.32 0.06
C PRO A 114 0.27 -25.39 0.79
N LYS A 115 0.43 -25.59 2.09
CA LYS A 115 1.36 -24.82 2.92
C LYS A 115 2.58 -25.65 3.32
N ASN A 116 3.76 -25.03 3.31
CA ASN A 116 4.93 -25.65 3.92
C ASN A 116 4.80 -25.68 5.45
N LYS A 117 5.77 -26.31 6.13
CA LYS A 117 5.78 -26.40 7.60
C LYS A 117 5.83 -25.04 8.35
N PHE A 118 6.15 -23.96 7.64
CA PHE A 118 6.15 -22.59 8.18
C PHE A 118 4.86 -21.83 7.88
N GLY A 119 3.92 -22.44 7.15
CA GLY A 119 2.64 -21.83 6.79
C GLY A 119 2.66 -21.05 5.47
N LYS A 120 3.79 -20.96 4.77
CA LYS A 120 3.88 -20.31 3.44
C LYS A 120 3.15 -21.16 2.39
N GLU A 121 2.34 -20.52 1.55
CA GLU A 121 1.69 -21.20 0.42
C GLU A 121 2.72 -21.59 -0.65
N VAL A 122 2.50 -22.75 -1.28
CA VAL A 122 3.43 -23.33 -2.25
C VAL A 122 2.73 -23.62 -3.56
N LEU A 123 3.25 -23.04 -4.65
CA LEU A 123 2.82 -23.31 -6.02
C LEU A 123 3.38 -24.65 -6.51
N TYR A 124 2.50 -25.53 -7.00
CA TYR A 124 2.88 -26.79 -7.64
C TYR A 124 2.42 -26.76 -9.12
N GLY A 125 3.28 -26.26 -10.00
CA GLY A 125 2.97 -26.13 -11.42
C GLY A 125 2.12 -24.90 -11.70
N ASP A 126 0.85 -25.10 -12.04
CA ASP A 126 -0.06 -24.02 -12.46
C ASP A 126 -0.71 -23.31 -11.27
N TYR A 127 -1.11 -22.06 -11.48
CA TYR A 127 -1.91 -21.34 -10.50
C TYR A 127 -3.27 -21.99 -10.25
N ILE A 128 -3.79 -21.73 -9.07
CA ILE A 128 -5.12 -22.16 -8.71
C ILE A 128 -6.15 -21.29 -9.40
N GLN A 129 -7.14 -21.94 -9.99
CA GLN A 129 -8.33 -21.29 -10.52
C GLN A 129 -9.48 -21.45 -9.53
N ARG A 130 -10.08 -20.33 -9.12
CA ARG A 130 -11.32 -20.32 -8.33
C ARG A 130 -12.49 -20.78 -9.20
N LYS A 131 -13.62 -21.11 -8.57
CA LYS A 131 -14.81 -21.63 -9.26
C LYS A 131 -15.40 -20.65 -10.31
N ASP A 132 -15.20 -19.36 -10.10
CA ASP A 132 -15.58 -18.29 -11.03
C ASP A 132 -14.63 -18.12 -12.23
N GLY A 133 -13.53 -18.87 -12.26
CA GLY A 133 -12.52 -18.81 -13.30
C GLY A 133 -11.37 -17.83 -13.03
N SER A 134 -11.42 -17.05 -11.95
CA SER A 134 -10.32 -16.16 -11.55
C SER A 134 -9.11 -16.96 -11.07
N ILE A 135 -7.92 -16.38 -11.20
CA ILE A 135 -6.68 -17.02 -10.74
C ILE A 135 -6.39 -16.47 -9.35
N GLN A 136 -5.99 -17.35 -8.45
CA GLN A 136 -5.46 -16.97 -7.15
C GLN A 136 -3.95 -17.18 -7.16
N TYR A 137 -3.20 -16.20 -6.69
CA TYR A 137 -1.75 -16.29 -6.51
C TYR A 137 -1.44 -16.86 -5.12
N PRO A 138 -0.34 -17.62 -4.96
CA PRO A 138 0.10 -18.06 -3.64
C PRO A 138 0.52 -16.86 -2.80
N LEU A 139 0.33 -16.96 -1.49
CA LEU A 139 0.77 -15.93 -0.55
C LEU A 139 2.15 -16.23 0.06
N THR A 140 2.95 -15.18 0.22
CA THR A 140 4.18 -15.20 1.01
C THR A 140 3.89 -15.34 2.51
N GLU A 141 4.93 -15.53 3.32
CA GLU A 141 4.78 -15.61 4.78
C GLU A 141 4.17 -14.33 5.39
N ASP A 142 4.43 -13.18 4.79
CA ASP A 142 3.86 -11.89 5.18
C ASP A 142 2.43 -11.67 4.64
N GLY A 143 1.88 -12.65 3.90
CA GLY A 143 0.54 -12.59 3.35
C GLY A 143 0.40 -11.75 2.08
N ASN A 144 1.50 -11.46 1.37
CA ASN A 144 1.45 -10.78 0.07
C ASN A 144 1.36 -11.80 -1.08
N PRO A 145 0.73 -11.48 -2.21
CA PRO A 145 0.72 -12.37 -3.36
C PRO A 145 2.13 -12.52 -3.95
N GLU A 146 2.45 -13.72 -4.43
CA GLU A 146 3.68 -14.05 -5.13
C GLU A 146 3.35 -14.30 -6.61
N TYR A 147 3.67 -13.32 -7.44
CA TYR A 147 3.50 -13.35 -8.89
C TYR A 147 4.59 -14.21 -9.56
N GLU A 148 4.34 -14.66 -10.78
CA GLU A 148 5.35 -15.36 -11.60
C GLU A 148 6.49 -14.40 -11.94
N ILE A 149 7.71 -14.94 -11.95
CA ILE A 149 8.93 -14.18 -12.19
C ILE A 149 9.45 -14.49 -13.60
N ASP A 150 9.74 -13.45 -14.38
CA ASP A 150 10.50 -13.58 -15.62
C ASP A 150 11.94 -13.96 -15.28
N TYR A 151 12.39 -15.13 -15.74
CA TYR A 151 13.74 -15.63 -15.42
C TYR A 151 14.89 -14.76 -15.95
N THR A 152 14.62 -13.93 -16.96
CA THR A 152 15.59 -13.05 -17.62
C THR A 152 15.73 -11.74 -16.85
N THR A 153 14.62 -11.05 -16.58
CA THR A 153 14.65 -9.75 -15.90
C THR A 153 14.63 -9.87 -14.39
N ARG A 154 14.12 -11.00 -13.87
CA ARG A 154 13.75 -11.23 -12.46
C ARG A 154 12.61 -10.36 -11.97
N ASP A 155 11.89 -9.70 -12.87
CA ASP A 155 10.67 -8.98 -12.53
C ASP A 155 9.51 -9.98 -12.41
N GLU A 156 8.62 -9.73 -11.46
CA GLU A 156 7.30 -10.34 -11.44
C GLU A 156 6.48 -9.83 -12.62
N TYR A 157 5.56 -10.63 -13.17
CA TYR A 157 4.65 -10.19 -14.22
C TYR A 157 3.19 -10.51 -13.91
N TYR A 158 2.32 -9.62 -14.42
CA TYR A 158 0.88 -9.77 -14.35
C TYR A 158 0.39 -10.87 -15.30
N PHE A 159 -0.52 -11.71 -14.83
CA PHE A 159 -1.35 -12.50 -15.74
C PHE A 159 -2.41 -11.59 -16.37
N ILE A 160 -2.28 -11.33 -17.68
CA ILE A 160 -3.24 -10.54 -18.46
C ILE A 160 -4.26 -11.49 -19.09
N LYS A 161 -5.55 -11.26 -18.84
CA LYS A 161 -6.65 -12.04 -19.39
C LYS A 161 -6.86 -11.72 -20.88
N LYS A 162 -7.70 -12.51 -21.55
CA LYS A 162 -7.99 -12.33 -22.99
C LYS A 162 -8.66 -10.99 -23.32
N ASP A 163 -9.33 -10.38 -22.36
CA ASP A 163 -9.95 -9.05 -22.47
C ASP A 163 -9.00 -7.91 -22.06
N GLU A 164 -7.71 -8.20 -21.94
CA GLU A 164 -6.65 -7.28 -21.52
C GLU A 164 -6.75 -6.82 -20.05
N SER A 165 -7.69 -7.37 -19.27
CA SER A 165 -7.79 -7.09 -17.85
C SER A 165 -6.75 -7.85 -17.03
N ILE A 166 -6.35 -7.29 -15.91
CA ILE A 166 -5.37 -7.92 -15.03
C ILE A 166 -6.04 -8.94 -14.12
N ASN A 167 -5.35 -10.05 -13.89
CA ASN A 167 -5.63 -10.91 -12.76
C ASN A 167 -4.82 -10.44 -11.55
N TRP A 168 -5.47 -9.72 -10.65
CA TRP A 168 -4.82 -9.14 -9.47
C TRP A 168 -4.51 -10.21 -8.43
N GLY A 169 -3.30 -10.18 -7.91
CA GLY A 169 -2.96 -10.82 -6.64
C GLY A 169 -3.52 -10.00 -5.50
N GLU A 170 -4.17 -10.68 -4.55
CA GLU A 170 -4.73 -10.09 -3.33
C GLU A 170 -3.87 -10.52 -2.14
N ASP A 171 -3.63 -9.60 -1.21
CA ASP A 171 -3.01 -9.94 0.08
C ASP A 171 -4.00 -10.66 1.02
N ILE A 172 -3.53 -11.06 2.21
CA ILE A 172 -4.36 -11.74 3.21
C ILE A 172 -5.57 -10.92 3.68
N ASN A 173 -5.55 -9.60 3.49
CA ASN A 173 -6.66 -8.70 3.83
C ASN A 173 -7.59 -8.44 2.63
N GLY A 174 -7.31 -9.03 1.47
CA GLY A 174 -8.07 -8.82 0.24
C GLY A 174 -7.71 -7.54 -0.51
N ASN A 175 -6.57 -6.89 -0.19
CA ASN A 175 -6.11 -5.74 -0.98
C ASN A 175 -5.37 -6.22 -2.22
N GLN A 176 -5.69 -5.66 -3.37
CA GLN A 176 -4.93 -5.90 -4.59
C GLN A 176 -3.53 -5.31 -4.44
N ARG A 177 -2.51 -6.05 -4.89
CA ARG A 177 -1.11 -5.61 -4.85
C ARG A 177 -0.54 -5.54 -6.25
N TYR A 178 0.35 -4.60 -6.49
CA TYR A 178 1.09 -4.53 -7.74
C TYR A 178 2.19 -5.61 -7.78
N ALA A 179 2.52 -6.08 -8.98
CA ALA A 179 3.70 -6.90 -9.21
C ALA A 179 4.98 -6.08 -8.96
N LYS A 180 6.06 -6.77 -8.62
CA LYS A 180 7.35 -6.17 -8.26
C LYS A 180 8.43 -6.38 -9.31
N LYS A 181 9.33 -5.42 -9.42
CA LYS A 181 10.56 -5.55 -10.18
C LYS A 181 11.60 -6.35 -9.39
N ALA A 182 12.67 -6.73 -10.06
CA ALA A 182 13.81 -7.42 -9.45
C ALA A 182 14.44 -6.69 -8.25
N ASN A 183 14.27 -5.37 -8.16
CA ASN A 183 14.72 -4.54 -7.04
C ASN A 183 13.69 -4.42 -5.90
N GLY A 184 12.58 -5.16 -5.94
CA GLY A 184 11.53 -5.13 -4.93
C GLY A 184 10.50 -4.00 -5.09
N ASP A 185 10.72 -3.04 -5.99
CA ASP A 185 9.76 -1.97 -6.25
C ASP A 185 8.53 -2.50 -6.99
N GLU A 186 7.35 -2.17 -6.50
CA GLU A 186 6.10 -2.37 -7.22
C GLU A 186 6.05 -1.50 -8.49
N TYR A 187 5.31 -1.96 -9.49
CA TYR A 187 5.15 -1.20 -10.73
C TYR A 187 3.74 -1.27 -11.30
N TYR A 188 3.28 -0.15 -11.87
CA TYR A 188 1.98 -0.07 -12.54
C TYR A 188 1.93 -0.99 -13.76
N PRO A 189 0.79 -1.64 -14.00
CA PRO A 189 0.63 -2.47 -15.18
C PRO A 189 0.60 -1.64 -16.47
N PRO A 190 0.97 -2.22 -17.62
CA PRO A 190 1.05 -1.49 -18.89
C PRO A 190 -0.28 -0.89 -19.37
N ASN A 191 -1.41 -1.48 -19.00
CA ASN A 191 -2.74 -1.00 -19.38
C ASN A 191 -3.25 0.16 -18.49
N GLY A 192 -2.49 0.55 -17.46
CA GLY A 192 -2.82 1.65 -16.56
C GLY A 192 -3.92 1.34 -15.54
N GLU A 193 -4.35 0.07 -15.40
CA GLU A 193 -5.25 -0.31 -14.32
C GLU A 193 -4.61 -0.07 -12.95
N LEU A 194 -5.44 0.26 -11.97
CA LEU A 194 -5.04 0.53 -10.60
C LEU A 194 -5.43 -0.63 -9.71
N ALA A 195 -4.58 -0.92 -8.73
CA ALA A 195 -4.91 -1.80 -7.63
C ALA A 195 -5.88 -1.07 -6.67
N TYR A 196 -6.78 -1.82 -6.04
CA TYR A 196 -7.71 -1.34 -5.04
C TYR A 196 -7.55 -2.10 -3.71
N ASP A 197 -7.76 -1.40 -2.60
CA ASP A 197 -7.89 -2.06 -1.31
C ASP A 197 -9.23 -2.80 -1.18
N HIS A 198 -9.38 -3.57 -0.10
CA HIS A 198 -10.59 -4.34 0.17
C HIS A 198 -11.85 -3.47 0.35
N SER A 199 -11.70 -2.15 0.52
CA SER A 199 -12.81 -1.18 0.62
C SER A 199 -13.17 -0.55 -0.74
N GLY A 200 -12.41 -0.85 -1.78
CA GLY A 200 -12.57 -0.30 -3.12
C GLY A 200 -11.90 1.06 -3.30
N SER A 201 -11.00 1.48 -2.42
CA SER A 201 -10.19 2.69 -2.58
C SER A 201 -8.90 2.36 -3.37
N PRO A 202 -8.57 3.14 -4.41
CA PRO A 202 -7.42 2.82 -5.24
C PRO A 202 -6.08 3.10 -4.53
N GLN A 203 -5.07 2.31 -4.87
CA GLN A 203 -3.79 2.23 -4.19
C GLN A 203 -2.64 2.67 -5.10
N TYR A 204 -1.60 3.27 -4.51
CA TYR A 204 -0.35 3.55 -5.20
C TYR A 204 0.60 2.35 -5.13
N ALA A 205 1.42 2.19 -6.17
CA ALA A 205 2.60 1.33 -6.11
C ALA A 205 3.62 1.88 -5.10
N ARG A 206 4.43 0.98 -4.52
CA ARG A 206 5.44 1.31 -3.51
C ARG A 206 6.83 0.82 -3.90
N THR A 207 7.85 1.55 -3.45
CA THR A 207 9.23 1.05 -3.47
C THR A 207 9.39 -0.11 -2.48
N GLU A 208 10.50 -0.83 -2.55
CA GLU A 208 10.85 -1.86 -1.55
C GLU A 208 10.81 -1.30 -0.11
N ASP A 209 11.28 -0.06 0.08
CA ASP A 209 11.24 0.66 1.36
C ASP A 209 9.85 1.21 1.76
N GLY A 210 8.80 0.96 0.96
CA GLY A 210 7.43 1.40 1.22
C GLY A 210 7.10 2.85 0.82
N GLN A 211 7.97 3.53 0.07
CA GLN A 211 7.68 4.89 -0.42
C GLN A 211 6.73 4.85 -1.62
N VAL A 212 5.85 5.84 -1.71
CA VAL A 212 4.89 5.93 -2.82
C VAL A 212 5.58 6.23 -4.15
N ILE A 213 5.23 5.44 -5.16
CA ILE A 213 5.56 5.64 -6.57
C ILE A 213 4.31 6.21 -7.23
N PHE A 214 4.35 7.47 -7.66
CA PHE A 214 3.23 8.07 -8.41
C PHE A 214 3.19 7.52 -9.85
N PRO A 215 2.00 7.26 -10.41
CA PRO A 215 1.89 6.96 -11.84
C PRO A 215 2.37 8.16 -12.66
N LEU A 216 2.91 7.89 -13.84
CA LEU A 216 3.35 8.92 -14.78
C LEU A 216 2.30 9.14 -15.87
N ASP A 217 2.07 10.40 -16.24
CA ASP A 217 1.33 10.73 -17.46
C ASP A 217 2.19 10.55 -18.72
N VAL A 218 1.58 10.80 -19.89
CA VAL A 218 2.25 10.68 -21.20
C VAL A 218 3.39 11.68 -21.39
N GLU A 219 3.44 12.76 -20.62
CA GLU A 219 4.54 13.73 -20.65
C GLU A 219 5.64 13.42 -19.62
N GLY A 220 5.44 12.39 -18.79
CA GLY A 220 6.35 11.98 -17.72
C GLY A 220 6.20 12.78 -16.43
N ASN A 221 5.06 13.44 -16.19
CA ASN A 221 4.74 14.03 -14.90
C ASN A 221 4.14 12.98 -13.97
N GLU A 222 4.53 13.01 -12.70
CA GLU A 222 3.86 12.24 -11.65
C GLU A 222 2.44 12.79 -11.43
N CYS A 223 1.49 11.88 -11.28
CA CYS A 223 0.07 12.20 -11.13
C CYS A 223 -0.49 11.59 -9.85
N TYR A 224 -1.44 12.29 -9.23
CA TYR A 224 -2.24 11.68 -8.17
C TYR A 224 -3.30 10.76 -8.76
N ILE A 225 -3.53 9.62 -8.10
CA ILE A 225 -4.67 8.77 -8.38
C ILE A 225 -5.94 9.50 -7.92
N LYS A 226 -7.01 9.40 -8.70
CA LYS A 226 -8.32 9.94 -8.34
C LYS A 226 -9.19 8.85 -7.74
N ASP A 227 -9.86 9.18 -6.65
CA ASP A 227 -10.87 8.35 -6.02
C ASP A 227 -12.26 8.84 -6.46
N ASP A 228 -12.82 8.18 -7.46
CA ASP A 228 -14.15 8.50 -8.00
C ASP A 228 -15.26 8.27 -6.96
N SER A 229 -15.05 7.36 -5.99
CA SER A 229 -15.99 7.18 -4.88
C SER A 229 -16.06 8.41 -3.96
N LYS A 230 -14.99 9.22 -3.94
CA LYS A 230 -14.89 10.50 -3.23
C LYS A 230 -15.07 11.70 -4.17
N GLY A 231 -15.86 11.52 -5.22
CA GLY A 231 -16.22 12.58 -6.17
C GLY A 231 -15.05 13.06 -7.04
N GLY A 232 -13.99 12.24 -7.17
CA GLY A 232 -12.80 12.57 -7.96
C GLY A 232 -11.70 13.30 -7.18
N SER A 233 -11.75 13.26 -5.84
CA SER A 233 -10.66 13.75 -4.99
C SER A 233 -9.38 12.94 -5.23
N HIS A 234 -8.22 13.55 -5.06
CA HIS A 234 -6.95 12.83 -5.12
C HIS A 234 -6.80 11.92 -3.91
N VAL A 235 -6.25 10.72 -4.12
CA VAL A 235 -5.87 9.81 -3.03
C VAL A 235 -4.67 10.43 -2.32
N MET A 236 -4.87 10.82 -1.07
CA MET A 236 -3.82 11.43 -0.23
C MET A 236 -3.45 10.57 0.97
N TYR A 237 -4.17 9.47 1.17
CA TYR A 237 -3.98 8.54 2.27
C TYR A 237 -3.80 7.15 1.69
N MET A 238 -2.86 6.42 2.26
CA MET A 238 -2.57 5.04 1.91
C MET A 238 -2.33 4.29 3.24
N ASP A 239 -3.11 3.26 3.51
CA ASP A 239 -3.17 2.57 4.82
C ASP A 239 -3.35 3.57 5.99
N ASP A 240 -4.27 4.53 5.85
CA ASP A 240 -4.51 5.64 6.79
C ASP A 240 -3.31 6.58 7.06
N VAL A 241 -2.23 6.45 6.29
CA VAL A 241 -1.05 7.32 6.37
C VAL A 241 -1.10 8.36 5.24
N LEU A 242 -0.96 9.64 5.61
CA LEU A 242 -0.86 10.74 4.65
C LEU A 242 0.40 10.57 3.79
N LEU A 243 0.29 10.82 2.48
CA LEU A 243 1.41 10.72 1.54
C LEU A 243 2.64 11.51 2.04
N GLU A 244 3.82 10.89 1.94
CA GLU A 244 5.07 11.47 2.48
C GLU A 244 5.58 12.68 1.67
N ARG A 245 5.24 12.77 0.38
CA ARG A 245 5.74 13.81 -0.55
C ARG A 245 4.70 14.20 -1.58
N TYR A 246 4.94 15.33 -2.23
CA TYR A 246 4.20 15.74 -3.41
C TYR A 246 4.60 14.94 -4.66
N ALA A 247 3.64 14.76 -5.56
CA ALA A 247 3.90 14.42 -6.96
C ALA A 247 4.67 15.57 -7.64
N LYS A 248 5.48 15.26 -8.65
CA LYS A 248 6.32 16.20 -9.38
C LYS A 248 6.08 16.18 -10.88
N THR A 249 6.14 17.35 -11.51
CA THR A 249 6.25 17.45 -12.96
C THR A 249 7.57 16.87 -13.44
N LYS A 250 7.70 16.62 -14.76
CA LYS A 250 8.96 16.17 -15.36
C LYS A 250 10.13 17.14 -15.15
N THR A 251 9.84 18.42 -14.87
CA THR A 251 10.84 19.45 -14.59
C THR A 251 11.19 19.55 -13.10
N GLY A 252 10.55 18.75 -12.25
CA GLY A 252 10.79 18.68 -10.80
C GLY A 252 9.93 19.60 -9.96
N GLU A 253 8.95 20.31 -10.54
CA GLU A 253 8.02 21.15 -9.78
C GLU A 253 7.01 20.29 -9.03
N GLU A 254 6.82 20.54 -7.74
CA GLU A 254 5.87 19.81 -6.90
C GLU A 254 4.43 20.27 -7.13
N VAL A 255 3.50 19.32 -7.16
CA VAL A 255 2.08 19.55 -7.43
C VAL A 255 1.28 19.21 -6.17
N TYR A 256 0.42 20.12 -5.73
CA TYR A 256 -0.47 19.84 -4.61
C TYR A 256 -1.53 18.79 -5.00
N PRO A 257 -1.87 17.83 -4.12
CA PRO A 257 -3.08 17.06 -4.29
C PRO A 257 -4.32 17.92 -4.10
N VAL A 258 -5.45 17.46 -4.62
CA VAL A 258 -6.71 18.20 -4.64
C VAL A 258 -7.79 17.42 -3.90
N GLU A 259 -8.54 18.10 -3.04
CA GLU A 259 -9.71 17.57 -2.34
C GLU A 259 -10.96 18.29 -2.86
N ILE A 260 -11.96 17.53 -3.32
CA ILE A 260 -13.26 18.08 -3.74
C ILE A 260 -14.07 18.44 -2.50
N THR A 261 -14.32 19.73 -2.28
CA THR A 261 -15.07 20.24 -1.12
C THR A 261 -16.58 20.15 -1.31
N ASN A 262 -17.06 20.25 -2.55
CA ASN A 262 -18.47 20.14 -2.89
C ASN A 262 -18.64 19.51 -4.28
N GLN A 263 -19.29 18.34 -4.30
CA GLN A 263 -19.50 17.56 -5.52
C GLN A 263 -20.42 18.25 -6.53
N SER A 264 -21.41 19.02 -6.07
CA SER A 264 -22.39 19.69 -6.95
C SER A 264 -21.75 20.83 -7.73
N THR A 265 -20.87 21.60 -7.09
CA THR A 265 -20.15 22.70 -7.74
C THR A 265 -18.81 22.26 -8.33
N ARG A 266 -18.39 21.01 -8.07
CA ARG A 266 -17.04 20.51 -8.34
C ARG A 266 -15.96 21.46 -7.83
N SER A 267 -16.24 22.11 -6.71
CA SER A 267 -15.28 22.99 -6.07
C SER A 267 -14.26 22.14 -5.34
N TYR A 268 -13.03 22.62 -5.35
CA TYR A 268 -11.91 21.86 -4.84
C TYR A 268 -10.90 22.78 -4.19
N LYS A 269 -10.16 22.26 -3.22
CA LYS A 269 -9.00 22.95 -2.68
C LYS A 269 -7.77 22.06 -2.88
N GLU A 270 -6.62 22.69 -3.02
CA GLU A 270 -5.36 21.98 -2.90
C GLU A 270 -5.12 21.61 -1.44
N VAL A 271 -4.27 20.62 -1.15
CA VAL A 271 -4.05 20.12 0.22
C VAL A 271 -2.57 20.10 0.55
N ILE A 272 -2.22 20.63 1.72
CA ILE A 272 -0.84 20.63 2.23
C ILE A 272 -0.54 19.25 2.83
N LEU A 273 0.50 18.60 2.33
CA LEU A 273 1.04 17.35 2.87
C LEU A 273 2.08 17.63 3.96
N ASN A 274 1.98 16.88 5.08
CA ASN A 274 2.95 16.88 6.18
C ASN A 274 3.35 18.25 6.75
N GLY A 275 2.49 19.26 6.59
CA GLY A 275 2.79 20.61 7.05
C GLY A 275 3.90 21.31 6.24
N GLU A 276 4.18 20.88 5.01
CA GLU A 276 5.20 21.48 4.15
C GLU A 276 4.57 22.02 2.88
N TYR A 277 4.96 23.19 2.41
CA TYR A 277 4.45 23.72 1.14
C TYR A 277 5.13 23.06 -0.06
N ALA A 278 4.39 22.86 -1.15
CA ALA A 278 4.94 22.45 -2.43
C ALA A 278 5.87 23.53 -3.00
N ARG A 279 6.88 23.09 -3.75
CA ARG A 279 7.93 23.92 -4.32
C ARG A 279 7.93 23.97 -5.86
N THR A 280 8.50 25.02 -6.42
CA THR A 280 8.87 25.08 -7.84
C THR A 280 10.12 24.24 -8.10
N ASN A 281 10.47 24.05 -9.37
CA ASN A 281 11.75 23.45 -9.77
C ASN A 281 12.98 24.29 -9.36
N LEU A 282 12.78 25.54 -8.91
CA LEU A 282 13.81 26.41 -8.34
C LEU A 282 13.78 26.41 -6.79
N GLU A 283 13.09 25.44 -6.18
CA GLU A 283 12.93 25.28 -4.73
C GLU A 283 12.15 26.42 -4.04
N GLU A 284 11.47 27.27 -4.82
CA GLU A 284 10.64 28.36 -4.31
C GLU A 284 9.30 27.83 -3.81
N VAL A 285 8.86 28.30 -2.64
CA VAL A 285 7.58 27.88 -2.05
C VAL A 285 6.40 28.41 -2.86
N LYS A 286 5.30 27.64 -2.91
CA LYS A 286 4.01 28.07 -3.43
C LYS A 286 2.93 27.92 -2.36
N TYR A 287 2.05 28.89 -2.19
CA TYR A 287 0.85 28.67 -1.37
C TYR A 287 -0.19 27.84 -2.10
N PRO A 288 -0.89 26.93 -1.41
CA PRO A 288 -2.03 26.21 -1.96
C PRO A 288 -3.21 27.15 -2.23
N LEU A 289 -4.12 26.69 -3.10
CA LEU A 289 -5.34 27.39 -3.49
C LEU A 289 -6.57 26.77 -2.82
N ASP A 290 -7.48 27.62 -2.38
CA ASP A 290 -8.82 27.23 -1.97
C ASP A 290 -9.79 27.13 -3.16
N GLU A 291 -11.03 26.76 -2.87
CA GLU A 291 -12.12 26.59 -3.82
C GLU A 291 -12.52 27.81 -4.64
N TYR A 292 -12.05 29.00 -4.25
CA TYR A 292 -12.26 30.24 -4.98
C TYR A 292 -10.98 30.73 -5.65
N GLY A 293 -9.93 29.91 -5.67
CA GLY A 293 -8.61 30.25 -6.19
C GLY A 293 -7.84 31.24 -5.32
N ASN A 294 -8.28 31.51 -4.09
CA ASN A 294 -7.48 32.32 -3.18
C ASN A 294 -6.37 31.47 -2.59
N GLU A 295 -5.22 32.10 -2.36
CA GLU A 295 -4.13 31.41 -1.69
C GLU A 295 -4.39 31.32 -0.19
N TYR A 296 -3.89 30.26 0.43
CA TYR A 296 -3.96 30.11 1.87
C TYR A 296 -2.69 29.49 2.45
N THR A 297 -2.52 29.59 3.77
CA THR A 297 -1.35 29.09 4.49
C THR A 297 -1.69 27.87 5.35
N LEU A 298 -0.67 27.23 5.89
CA LEU A 298 -0.79 26.29 7.00
C LEU A 298 -1.72 26.83 8.09
N GLU A 299 -2.46 25.93 8.73
CA GLU A 299 -3.31 26.30 9.85
C GLU A 299 -2.46 26.78 11.03
N LEU A 300 -2.79 27.97 11.52
CA LEU A 300 -2.07 28.60 12.60
C LEU A 300 -2.45 27.93 13.92
N PRO A 301 -1.49 27.66 14.82
CA PRO A 301 -1.80 27.17 16.15
C PRO A 301 -2.64 28.22 16.91
N PRO A 302 -3.48 27.79 17.86
CA PRO A 302 -4.18 28.72 18.75
C PRO A 302 -3.19 29.68 19.42
N ALA A 303 -3.52 30.96 19.52
CA ALA A 303 -2.68 32.01 20.11
C ALA A 303 -2.21 31.64 21.53
N GLY A 304 -3.05 30.97 22.33
CA GLY A 304 -2.69 30.49 23.67
C GLY A 304 -1.61 29.38 23.72
N LYS A 305 -1.30 28.73 22.59
CA LYS A 305 -0.24 27.72 22.46
C LYS A 305 1.06 28.29 21.86
N VAL A 306 1.06 29.55 21.47
CA VAL A 306 2.24 30.27 20.97
C VAL A 306 3.06 30.77 22.16
N LYS A 307 3.70 29.84 22.89
CA LYS A 307 4.62 30.17 23.98
C LYS A 307 5.98 30.59 23.43
N ASP A 308 6.08 31.80 22.89
CA ASP A 308 7.34 32.54 22.70
C ASP A 308 8.09 32.42 21.36
N SER A 309 7.60 31.69 20.35
CA SER A 309 8.13 31.83 18.98
C SER A 309 7.15 31.32 17.94
N PHE A 310 6.31 32.19 17.40
CA PHE A 310 5.59 31.90 16.16
C PHE A 310 6.58 32.04 15.00
N PRO A 311 7.02 30.95 14.34
CA PRO A 311 7.99 31.05 13.26
C PRO A 311 7.29 31.59 12.01
N GLU A 312 7.14 32.91 11.88
CA GLU A 312 6.46 33.52 10.74
C GLU A 312 7.03 33.09 9.39
N GLY A 313 8.35 32.91 9.27
CA GLY A 313 8.97 32.41 8.04
C GLY A 313 8.56 30.97 7.66
N TYR A 314 8.02 30.20 8.60
CA TYR A 314 7.47 28.86 8.33
C TYR A 314 6.00 28.91 7.88
N TYR A 315 5.17 29.73 8.52
CA TYR A 315 3.74 29.85 8.14
C TYR A 315 3.53 30.80 6.95
N PHE A 316 4.34 31.85 6.85
CA PHE A 316 4.25 32.91 5.87
C PHE A 316 5.54 33.10 5.04
N PRO A 317 6.11 32.04 4.43
CA PRO A 317 7.35 32.14 3.65
C PRO A 317 7.27 33.11 2.47
N LEU A 318 6.06 33.45 1.99
CA LEU A 318 5.81 34.39 0.89
C LEU A 318 5.08 35.67 1.34
N GLY A 319 5.07 35.99 2.63
CA GLY A 319 4.19 37.02 3.18
C GLY A 319 2.77 36.52 3.41
N TYR A 320 1.81 37.42 3.50
CA TYR A 320 0.41 37.04 3.67
C TYR A 320 -0.12 36.20 2.48
N PRO A 321 -1.10 35.31 2.73
CA PRO A 321 -1.94 34.77 1.67
C PRO A 321 -2.71 35.89 0.97
N ILE A 322 -3.12 35.65 -0.27
CA ILE A 322 -3.75 36.67 -1.12
C ILE A 322 -4.95 36.11 -1.87
N THR A 323 -5.91 36.96 -2.18
CA THR A 323 -7.02 36.61 -3.06
C THR A 323 -6.52 36.42 -4.50
N ASN A 324 -7.33 35.77 -5.34
CA ASN A 324 -7.03 35.59 -6.77
C ASN A 324 -6.93 36.92 -7.57
N ASP A 325 -7.30 38.04 -6.95
CA ASP A 325 -7.14 39.40 -7.48
C ASP A 325 -6.15 40.25 -6.66
N ASN A 326 -5.28 39.61 -5.88
CA ASN A 326 -4.11 40.14 -5.20
C ASN A 326 -4.38 41.01 -3.97
N TRP A 327 -5.55 40.96 -3.34
CA TRP A 327 -5.74 41.58 -2.02
C TRP A 327 -5.12 40.71 -0.94
N VAL A 328 -4.52 41.34 0.06
CA VAL A 328 -3.96 40.62 1.21
C VAL A 328 -5.07 40.04 2.07
N ILE A 329 -4.90 38.76 2.43
CA ILE A 329 -5.74 38.02 3.36
C ILE A 329 -5.01 37.98 4.71
N VAL A 330 -5.68 38.44 5.76
CA VAL A 330 -5.19 38.36 7.14
C VAL A 330 -5.90 37.19 7.84
N PRO A 331 -5.16 36.14 8.27
CA PRO A 331 -5.78 35.01 8.95
C PRO A 331 -6.41 35.37 10.31
N GLU A 332 -7.45 34.64 10.70
CA GLU A 332 -8.01 34.70 12.06
C GLU A 332 -7.30 33.68 12.97
N VAL A 333 -6.81 34.14 14.14
CA VAL A 333 -6.22 33.31 15.20
C VAL A 333 -6.92 33.63 16.51
N ASP A 334 -7.53 32.61 17.12
CA ASP A 334 -8.32 32.74 18.36
C ASP A 334 -9.36 33.89 18.31
N GLY A 335 -10.04 34.03 17.17
CA GLY A 335 -11.11 35.01 16.97
C GLY A 335 -10.64 36.45 16.72
N LYS A 336 -9.33 36.66 16.49
CA LYS A 336 -8.74 37.96 16.18
C LYS A 336 -7.89 37.91 14.91
N GLU A 337 -7.76 39.04 14.24
CA GLU A 337 -6.87 39.20 13.10
C GLU A 337 -5.39 39.04 13.50
N TYR A 338 -4.65 38.24 12.73
CA TYR A 338 -3.21 38.10 12.89
C TYR A 338 -2.46 39.13 12.04
N ILE A 339 -2.16 40.29 12.63
CA ILE A 339 -1.36 41.33 11.97
C ILE A 339 0.10 41.24 12.44
N SER A 340 0.98 40.83 11.51
CA SER A 340 2.43 40.85 11.68
C SER A 340 3.05 42.18 11.26
N ASP A 341 4.01 42.66 12.07
CA ASP A 341 4.88 43.79 11.77
C ASP A 341 6.06 43.44 10.84
N LEU A 342 6.34 42.15 10.63
CA LEU A 342 7.47 41.65 9.83
C LEU A 342 7.07 41.34 8.38
N LEU A 343 5.79 41.03 8.13
CA LEU A 343 5.30 40.70 6.81
C LEU A 343 5.13 41.94 5.92
N TRP A 344 5.35 41.75 4.62
CA TRP A 344 5.13 42.75 3.59
C TRP A 344 4.10 42.27 2.55
N PRO A 345 3.20 43.15 2.07
CA PRO A 345 3.06 44.57 2.44
C PRO A 345 2.55 44.72 3.89
N LYS A 346 2.86 45.87 4.51
CA LYS A 346 2.36 46.17 5.86
C LYS A 346 0.84 46.32 5.83
N VAL A 347 0.18 45.69 6.80
CA VAL A 347 -1.26 45.75 6.99
C VAL A 347 -1.54 46.31 8.38
N GLN A 348 -2.56 47.15 8.49
CA GLN A 348 -3.08 47.69 9.74
C GLN A 348 -4.54 47.28 9.91
N ALA A 349 -5.07 47.35 11.13
CA ALA A 349 -6.45 46.95 11.41
C ALA A 349 -7.48 47.76 10.60
N ASN A 350 -7.19 49.04 10.31
CA ASN A 350 -8.05 49.89 9.48
C ASN A 350 -8.05 49.52 7.99
N ASN A 351 -7.14 48.65 7.53
CA ASN A 351 -7.15 48.13 6.16
C ASN A 351 -8.15 46.99 5.97
N ILE A 352 -8.68 46.42 7.05
CA ILE A 352 -9.64 45.30 6.97
C ILE A 352 -10.98 45.85 6.47
N ILE A 353 -11.41 45.36 5.32
CA ILE A 353 -12.67 45.76 4.68
C ILE A 353 -13.80 44.74 4.88
N GLY A 354 -13.46 43.53 5.32
CA GLY A 354 -14.44 42.49 5.61
C GLY A 354 -13.80 41.14 5.92
N LYS A 355 -14.64 40.11 6.01
CA LYS A 355 -14.25 38.71 6.16
C LYS A 355 -14.38 37.96 4.83
N LEU A 356 -13.45 37.07 4.53
CA LEU A 356 -13.43 36.20 3.37
C LEU A 356 -14.18 34.90 3.67
N TYR A 357 -15.09 34.51 2.79
CA TYR A 357 -15.74 33.20 2.87
C TYR A 357 -14.82 32.12 2.30
N ARG A 358 -14.68 31.01 3.03
CA ARG A 358 -14.00 29.80 2.58
C ARG A 358 -14.80 28.57 3.01
N ASP A 359 -14.88 27.55 2.16
CA ASP A 359 -15.54 26.28 2.46
C ASP A 359 -14.87 25.63 3.68
N GLY A 360 -15.69 25.17 4.63
CA GLY A 360 -15.23 24.61 5.91
C GLY A 360 -14.74 25.63 6.94
N LYS A 361 -14.35 26.85 6.54
CA LYS A 361 -13.95 27.93 7.47
C LYS A 361 -14.98 29.07 7.60
N ASN A 362 -15.98 29.14 6.72
CA ASN A 362 -16.94 30.24 6.64
C ASN A 362 -16.24 31.60 6.55
N PHE A 363 -16.78 32.63 7.20
CA PHE A 363 -16.22 33.98 7.31
C PHE A 363 -15.27 34.08 8.51
N ARG A 364 -14.12 33.41 8.44
CA ARG A 364 -13.08 33.50 9.48
C ARG A 364 -11.99 34.50 9.08
N ASP A 365 -11.30 34.23 7.98
CA ASP A 365 -10.19 35.07 7.53
C ASP A 365 -10.68 36.46 7.10
N TYR A 366 -9.80 37.46 7.14
CA TYR A 366 -10.10 38.85 6.82
C TYR A 366 -9.53 39.21 5.44
N VAL A 367 -10.26 40.01 4.68
CA VAL A 367 -9.79 40.61 3.44
C VAL A 367 -9.50 42.10 3.66
N THR A 368 -8.47 42.61 2.98
CA THR A 368 -7.99 43.98 3.15
C THR A 368 -8.07 44.79 1.85
N ASP A 369 -7.95 46.10 1.97
CA ASP A 369 -7.71 47.02 0.85
C ASP A 369 -6.22 47.20 0.51
N VAL A 370 -5.36 46.30 0.99
CA VAL A 370 -3.93 46.31 0.68
C VAL A 370 -3.64 45.33 -0.44
N LYS A 371 -3.00 45.82 -1.51
CA LYS A 371 -2.54 44.97 -2.62
C LYS A 371 -1.19 44.34 -2.31
N SER A 372 -1.10 43.04 -2.58
CA SER A 372 0.13 42.28 -2.55
C SER A 372 1.13 42.78 -3.60
N THR A 373 2.42 42.68 -3.27
CA THR A 373 3.53 42.95 -4.20
C THR A 373 3.74 41.82 -5.21
N ARG A 374 3.27 40.61 -4.88
CA ARG A 374 3.26 39.45 -5.78
C ARG A 374 1.87 39.23 -6.37
N LEU A 375 1.85 38.65 -7.56
CA LEU A 375 0.62 38.23 -8.23
C LEU A 375 0.21 36.85 -7.70
N SER A 376 -1.10 36.64 -7.58
CA SER A 376 -1.66 35.30 -7.36
C SER A 376 -1.36 34.43 -8.56
N ARG A 377 -1.07 33.16 -8.31
CA ARG A 377 -0.91 32.16 -9.38
C ARG A 377 -2.24 31.65 -9.93
N ALA A 378 -3.35 31.91 -9.25
CA ALA A 378 -4.66 31.46 -9.69
C ALA A 378 -5.23 32.40 -10.76
N ALA A 379 -6.04 31.84 -11.66
CA ALA A 379 -6.90 32.66 -12.50
C ALA A 379 -7.92 33.40 -11.62
N ARG A 380 -8.30 34.61 -12.04
CA ARG A 380 -9.32 35.41 -11.36
C ARG A 380 -10.66 34.68 -11.37
N GLN A 381 -11.25 34.48 -10.20
CA GLN A 381 -12.52 33.81 -10.00
C GLN A 381 -13.37 34.58 -8.98
N LYS A 382 -14.68 34.32 -8.99
CA LYS A 382 -15.60 34.95 -8.04
C LYS A 382 -15.37 34.39 -6.64
N TYR A 383 -15.37 35.25 -5.63
CA TYR A 383 -15.32 34.86 -4.22
C TYR A 383 -16.28 35.72 -3.39
N LYS A 384 -16.63 35.26 -2.19
CA LYS A 384 -17.60 35.94 -1.32
C LYS A 384 -16.90 36.61 -0.15
N THR A 385 -17.37 37.81 0.21
CA THR A 385 -16.91 38.53 1.41
C THR A 385 -18.09 39.02 2.24
N PHE A 386 -17.87 39.18 3.54
CA PHE A 386 -18.80 39.80 4.47
C PHE A 386 -18.21 41.14 4.94
N PRO A 387 -18.74 42.30 4.52
CA PRO A 387 -18.13 43.60 4.83
C PRO A 387 -18.13 43.89 6.33
N TYR A 388 -17.06 44.55 6.83
CA TYR A 388 -16.84 44.78 8.27
C TYR A 388 -17.83 45.78 8.89
N ASN A 389 -18.33 46.71 8.07
CA ASN A 389 -19.40 47.62 8.44
C ASN A 389 -20.70 47.15 7.79
N VAL A 390 -21.79 47.23 8.56
CA VAL A 390 -23.21 47.08 8.17
C VAL A 390 -23.79 45.65 8.30
N ASN A 391 -25.06 45.57 8.71
CA ASN A 391 -25.99 44.43 8.60
C ASN A 391 -26.22 43.95 7.15
N ASN A 392 -25.21 44.08 6.29
CA ASN A 392 -25.31 43.83 4.87
C ASN A 392 -25.15 42.32 4.59
N PRO A 393 -25.88 41.80 3.60
CA PRO A 393 -25.69 40.42 3.17
C PRO A 393 -24.27 40.22 2.59
N PRO A 394 -23.77 38.96 2.56
CA PRO A 394 -22.53 38.64 1.86
C PRO A 394 -22.51 39.17 0.43
N VAL A 395 -21.39 39.77 0.04
CA VAL A 395 -21.17 40.32 -1.30
C VAL A 395 -20.37 39.31 -2.12
N THR A 396 -20.78 39.07 -3.37
CA THR A 396 -19.97 38.30 -4.32
C THR A 396 -19.10 39.27 -5.10
N ASN A 397 -17.79 39.16 -4.93
CA ASN A 397 -16.83 39.95 -5.68
C ASN A 397 -16.62 39.32 -7.05
N ASN A 398 -16.73 40.14 -8.09
CA ASN A 398 -16.40 39.78 -9.46
C ASN A 398 -15.11 40.51 -9.81
N PRO A 399 -13.93 39.87 -9.72
CA PRO A 399 -12.69 40.52 -10.10
C PRO A 399 -12.79 41.02 -11.55
N PRO A 400 -12.40 42.26 -11.86
CA PRO A 400 -12.42 42.74 -13.22
C PRO A 400 -11.55 41.84 -14.10
N LEU A 401 -12.02 41.48 -15.29
CA LEU A 401 -11.20 40.78 -16.27
C LEU A 401 -10.00 41.66 -16.59
N LEU A 402 -8.80 41.11 -16.45
CA LEU A 402 -7.59 41.83 -16.75
C LEU A 402 -7.44 41.86 -18.28
N ASN A 403 -7.87 42.94 -18.93
CA ASN A 403 -7.81 43.06 -20.40
C ASN A 403 -6.38 43.13 -20.95
N ASN A 404 -5.36 43.24 -20.09
CA ASN A 404 -3.95 43.21 -20.47
C ASN A 404 -3.16 42.36 -19.47
N PRO A 405 -2.36 41.36 -19.89
CA PRO A 405 -1.48 40.64 -18.99
C PRO A 405 -0.50 41.64 -18.35
N LEU A 406 -0.62 41.84 -17.04
CA LEU A 406 0.34 42.64 -16.29
C LEU A 406 1.72 41.99 -16.46
N LYS A 407 2.68 42.77 -16.94
CA LYS A 407 4.09 42.37 -16.96
C LYS A 407 4.46 41.99 -15.52
N PRO A 408 4.98 40.77 -15.25
CA PRO A 408 5.30 40.38 -13.90
C PRO A 408 6.23 41.44 -13.30
N PRO A 409 6.01 41.87 -12.04
CA PRO A 409 6.92 42.81 -11.40
C PRO A 409 8.34 42.23 -11.46
N PRO A 410 9.37 43.07 -11.64
CA PRO A 410 10.74 42.60 -11.54
C PRO A 410 10.89 41.90 -10.20
N ILE A 411 11.37 40.65 -10.25
CA ILE A 411 11.63 39.85 -9.06
C ILE A 411 12.54 40.68 -8.17
N LEU A 412 11.98 41.27 -7.11
CA LEU A 412 12.76 41.86 -6.05
C LEU A 412 13.51 40.68 -5.43
N ARG A 413 14.80 40.57 -5.72
CA ARG A 413 15.74 39.78 -4.93
C ARG A 413 15.79 40.41 -3.55
N ASN A 414 14.74 40.22 -2.76
CA ASN A 414 14.85 40.32 -1.33
C ASN A 414 15.87 39.26 -0.97
N ASN A 415 16.98 39.67 -0.33
CA ASN A 415 17.92 38.73 0.26
C ASN A 415 17.08 37.70 1.00
N PRO A 416 17.15 36.40 0.66
CA PRO A 416 16.41 35.41 1.39
C PRO A 416 16.87 35.54 2.83
N LEU A 417 15.97 35.98 3.71
CA LEU A 417 16.05 35.61 5.11
C LEU A 417 16.11 34.10 5.03
N HIS A 418 17.31 33.53 5.19
CA HIS A 418 17.47 32.09 5.25
C HIS A 418 16.41 31.62 6.25
N PRO A 419 15.43 30.81 5.83
CA PRO A 419 14.47 30.29 6.78
C PRO A 419 15.31 29.65 7.89
N PRO A 420 15.02 29.92 9.17
CA PRO A 420 15.73 29.28 10.26
C PRO A 420 15.74 27.79 9.93
N ARG A 421 16.93 27.19 9.86
CA ARG A 421 17.06 25.74 9.65
C ARG A 421 16.20 25.09 10.72
N ILE A 422 15.01 24.64 10.32
CA ILE A 422 14.13 23.88 11.19
C ILE A 422 15.00 22.72 11.65
N PRO A 423 15.16 22.50 12.96
CA PRO A 423 15.77 21.27 13.42
C PRO A 423 14.88 20.17 12.86
N ARG A 424 15.32 19.53 11.76
CA ARG A 424 14.70 18.32 11.24
C ARG A 424 14.48 17.49 12.49
N LYS A 425 13.20 17.23 12.85
CA LYS A 425 12.89 16.18 13.81
C LYS A 425 13.67 15.02 13.24
N LYS A 426 14.76 14.63 13.92
CA LYS A 426 15.47 13.42 13.56
C LYS A 426 14.36 12.40 13.62
N LYS A 427 13.86 11.93 12.46
CA LYS A 427 13.23 10.61 12.38
C LYS A 427 14.17 9.80 13.26
N LYS A 428 13.66 9.19 14.34
CA LYS A 428 14.39 8.10 14.96
C LYS A 428 14.44 7.05 13.85
N ILE A 429 15.35 7.26 12.91
CA ILE A 429 16.06 6.20 12.23
C ILE A 429 16.51 5.43 13.44
N LEU A 430 15.89 4.28 13.65
CA LEU A 430 16.50 3.23 14.42
C LEU A 430 17.86 3.10 13.75
N LYS A 431 18.87 3.81 14.28
CA LYS A 431 20.25 3.53 13.98
C LYS A 431 20.37 2.14 14.56
N ILE A 432 20.09 1.14 13.72
CA ILE A 432 20.79 -0.11 13.76
C ILE A 432 22.23 0.35 13.56
N SER A 433 22.85 0.71 14.68
CA SER A 433 24.28 0.80 14.77
C SER A 433 24.70 -0.62 14.46
N TYR A 434 24.99 -0.89 13.20
CA TYR A 434 25.97 -1.89 12.85
C TYR A 434 27.25 -1.41 13.53
N HIS A 435 27.36 -1.69 14.83
CA HIS A 435 28.64 -1.97 15.43
C HIS A 435 29.13 -3.18 14.66
N LEU A 436 29.78 -2.89 13.53
CA LEU A 436 30.62 -3.83 12.83
C LEU A 436 31.56 -4.34 13.91
N ASN A 437 31.24 -5.53 14.42
CA ASN A 437 31.84 -6.05 15.62
C ASN A 437 33.23 -6.47 15.15
N TRP A 438 34.21 -5.55 15.28
CA TRP A 438 35.58 -5.76 14.81
C TRP A 438 36.20 -7.02 15.42
N SER A 439 35.67 -7.48 16.56
CA SER A 439 35.94 -8.79 17.14
C SER A 439 35.50 -9.96 16.23
N LEU A 440 34.32 -9.90 15.61
CA LEU A 440 33.79 -10.93 14.72
C LEU A 440 34.58 -10.98 13.40
N ILE A 441 34.93 -9.83 12.83
CA ILE A 441 35.82 -9.75 11.66
C ILE A 441 37.21 -10.31 12.01
N GLY A 442 37.73 -9.97 13.20
CA GLY A 442 38.99 -10.52 13.70
C GLY A 442 38.95 -12.04 13.85
N ILE A 443 37.85 -12.61 14.35
CA ILE A 443 37.65 -14.07 14.48
C ILE A 443 37.63 -14.73 13.09
N VAL A 444 36.90 -14.17 12.12
CA VAL A 444 36.84 -14.73 10.76
C VAL A 444 38.21 -14.72 10.09
N ILE A 445 38.98 -13.62 10.22
CA ILE A 445 40.35 -13.54 9.72
C ILE A 445 41.26 -14.55 10.40
N PHE A 446 41.15 -14.71 11.73
CA PHE A 446 41.95 -15.66 12.49
C PHE A 446 41.67 -17.12 12.09
N VAL A 447 40.39 -17.48 11.90
CA VAL A 447 40.00 -18.82 11.42
C VAL A 447 40.53 -19.07 10.00
N LEU A 448 40.44 -18.08 9.10
CA LEU A 448 41.02 -18.18 7.76
C LEU A 448 42.53 -18.42 7.79
N LEU A 449 43.26 -17.71 8.66
CA LEU A 449 44.71 -17.91 8.83
C LEU A 449 45.05 -19.32 9.34
N ILE A 450 44.25 -19.86 10.27
CA ILE A 450 44.41 -21.24 10.74
C ILE A 450 44.20 -22.23 9.60
N VAL A 451 43.14 -22.07 8.81
CA VAL A 451 42.86 -22.96 7.66
C VAL A 451 43.99 -22.90 6.64
N VAL A 452 44.49 -21.71 6.30
CA VAL A 452 45.62 -21.55 5.38
C VAL A 452 46.89 -22.19 5.94
N TYR A 453 47.16 -22.07 7.23
CA TYR A 453 48.30 -22.72 7.88
C TYR A 453 48.21 -24.25 7.81
N PHE A 454 47.03 -24.83 8.07
CA PHE A 454 46.85 -26.29 7.97
C PHE A 454 46.96 -26.78 6.53
N LEU A 455 46.41 -26.05 5.56
CA LEU A 455 46.59 -26.37 4.15
C LEU A 455 48.07 -26.33 3.76
N TYR A 456 48.81 -25.31 4.21
CA TYR A 456 50.25 -25.22 3.97
C TYR A 456 51.03 -26.41 4.55
N GLN A 457 50.76 -26.78 5.81
CA GLN A 457 51.38 -27.96 6.44
C GLN A 457 51.04 -29.26 5.69
N PHE A 458 49.79 -29.41 5.27
CA PHE A 458 49.34 -30.58 4.52
C PHE A 458 50.05 -30.71 3.16
N PHE A 459 50.20 -29.62 2.42
CA PHE A 459 50.93 -29.61 1.15
C PHE A 459 52.45 -29.78 1.32
N PHE A 460 53.02 -29.33 2.43
CA PHE A 460 54.45 -29.47 2.68
C PHE A 460 54.82 -30.89 3.10
N GLN A 461 54.00 -31.54 3.93
CA GLN A 461 54.19 -32.95 4.31
C GLN A 461 53.90 -33.93 3.18
N ALA A 462 53.07 -33.57 2.19
CA ALA A 462 52.82 -34.40 1.02
C ALA A 462 53.97 -34.40 -0.01
N ASN A 463 54.93 -33.47 0.11
CA ASN A 463 56.05 -33.30 -0.85
C ASN A 463 57.42 -33.70 -0.27
N THR A 464 57.46 -34.29 0.92
CA THR A 464 58.62 -34.94 1.55
C THR A 464 58.31 -36.40 1.81
#